data_AF-A0A935FMU0-F1
#
_entry.id   AF-A0A935FMU0-F1
#
_cell.length_a   1.000
_cell.length_b   1.000
_cell.length_c   1.000
_cell.angle_alpha   90.00
_cell.angle_beta   90.00
_cell.angle_gamma   90.00
#
_symmetry.space_group_name_H-M   'P 1'
#
loop_
_entity.id
_entity.type
_entity.pdbx_description
1 polymer ?
#
loop_
_entity_poly.entity_id
_entity_poly.type
_entity_poly.pdbx_seq_one_letter_code
_entity_poly.pdbx_strand_id
1 'polypeptide(L)'
;MLKSSLLEILRTFSKQELIKFEDFVMSPYHNKKENVVKLFLEIKRYAPSFTDTNLEKEKIWVKVFPGIEYNYGIMKNLIHELTKLSESFITIEHSNNKKLENNLNLLETLLDRKITKVFSSKIEMIEKIYDNPDFKSESYSIESYYEFLNKLYYMKSQYNWHDNMGSLAAYELTCRSTDYLILSAIITFYKYFNNYLIIKNENIPGKDNVAEVFLAGLNKTLISPLIRERES
;
A
#
# COMPACT_ATOMS: atom_id res chain seq x y z
N MET A 1 8.05 -34.18 8.94
CA MET A 1 6.94 -33.22 8.73
C MET A 1 7.39 -32.05 7.84
N LEU A 2 6.52 -31.54 6.97
CA LEU A 2 6.71 -30.37 6.12
C LEU A 2 6.68 -29.07 6.98
N LYS A 3 7.39 -29.05 8.12
CA LYS A 3 7.57 -27.83 8.92
C LYS A 3 8.49 -26.90 8.15
N SER A 4 7.89 -25.94 7.48
CA SER A 4 8.52 -24.91 6.68
C SER A 4 7.63 -23.69 6.72
N SER A 5 8.21 -22.50 6.50
CA SER A 5 7.49 -21.23 6.40
C SER A 5 6.24 -21.31 5.50
N LEU A 6 6.24 -22.19 4.50
CA LEU A 6 5.07 -22.48 3.68
C LEU A 6 3.82 -22.83 4.51
N LEU A 7 3.90 -23.80 5.42
CA LEU A 7 2.71 -24.20 6.20
C LEU A 7 2.29 -23.14 7.21
N GLU A 8 3.24 -22.31 7.68
CA GLU A 8 2.91 -21.18 8.55
C GLU A 8 2.10 -20.14 7.79
N ILE A 9 2.51 -19.82 6.55
CA ILE A 9 1.78 -18.93 5.65
C ILE A 9 0.41 -19.53 5.29
N LEU A 10 0.33 -20.77 4.82
CA LEU A 10 -0.94 -21.35 4.36
C LEU A 10 -1.98 -21.47 5.48
N ARG A 11 -1.56 -21.60 6.74
CA ARG A 11 -2.47 -21.60 7.90
C ARG A 11 -3.15 -20.26 8.14
N THR A 12 -2.58 -19.16 7.66
CA THR A 12 -3.21 -17.84 7.80
C THR A 12 -4.31 -17.62 6.78
N PHE A 13 -4.39 -18.44 5.73
CA PHE A 13 -5.36 -18.26 4.66
C PHE A 13 -6.74 -18.74 5.10
N SER A 14 -7.73 -17.86 4.96
CA SER A 14 -9.13 -18.23 5.02
C SER A 14 -9.50 -19.23 3.92
N LYS A 15 -10.67 -19.86 4.05
CA LYS A 15 -11.21 -20.75 3.02
C LYS A 15 -11.31 -20.05 1.64
N GLN A 16 -11.66 -18.76 1.62
CA GLN A 16 -11.75 -18.00 0.38
C GLN A 16 -10.37 -17.69 -0.21
N GLU A 17 -9.39 -17.32 0.63
CA GLU A 17 -8.02 -17.09 0.18
C GLU A 17 -7.36 -18.38 -0.36
N LEU A 18 -7.65 -19.54 0.23
CA LEU A 18 -7.17 -20.83 -0.32
C LEU A 18 -7.75 -21.18 -1.69
N ILE A 19 -8.93 -20.64 -2.05
CA ILE A 19 -9.51 -20.79 -3.40
C ILE A 19 -8.78 -19.86 -4.36
N LYS A 20 -8.69 -18.56 -4.01
CA LYS A 20 -7.97 -17.58 -4.82
C LYS A 20 -6.49 -17.94 -5.02
N PHE A 21 -5.84 -18.50 -4.00
CA PHE A 21 -4.46 -18.96 -4.09
C PHE A 21 -4.31 -20.16 -5.01
N GLU A 22 -5.32 -21.03 -5.10
CA GLU A 22 -5.34 -22.10 -6.11
C GLU A 22 -5.33 -21.53 -7.52
N ASP A 23 -6.25 -20.59 -7.81
CA ASP A 23 -6.31 -19.90 -9.10
C ASP A 23 -4.98 -19.19 -9.42
N PHE A 24 -4.38 -18.57 -8.41
CA PHE A 24 -3.08 -17.89 -8.51
C PHE A 24 -1.95 -18.85 -8.88
N VAL A 25 -1.82 -19.98 -8.17
CA VAL A 25 -0.77 -20.99 -8.41
C VAL A 25 -0.97 -21.71 -9.75
N MET A 26 -2.21 -21.86 -10.21
CA MET A 26 -2.55 -22.45 -11.51
C MET A 26 -2.40 -21.47 -12.68
N SER A 27 -2.33 -20.16 -12.41
CA SER A 27 -2.22 -19.15 -13.45
C SER A 27 -0.85 -19.19 -14.14
N PRO A 28 -0.79 -19.34 -15.49
CA PRO A 28 0.47 -19.34 -16.24
C PRO A 28 1.21 -18.00 -16.19
N TYR A 29 0.53 -16.94 -15.75
CA TYR A 29 1.13 -15.63 -15.52
C TYR A 29 2.01 -15.62 -14.26
N HIS A 30 1.60 -16.33 -13.20
CA HIS A 30 2.33 -16.39 -11.92
C HIS A 30 3.21 -17.63 -11.80
N ASN A 31 2.81 -18.75 -12.39
CA ASN A 31 3.52 -20.01 -12.28
C ASN A 31 3.37 -20.86 -13.55
N LYS A 32 4.50 -21.35 -14.08
CA LYS A 32 4.54 -22.27 -15.23
C LYS A 32 4.92 -23.70 -14.84
N LYS A 33 5.17 -23.98 -13.56
CA LYS A 33 5.69 -25.25 -13.07
C LYS A 33 4.54 -26.15 -12.58
N GLU A 34 4.15 -27.12 -13.38
CA GLU A 34 3.05 -28.06 -13.06
C GLU A 34 3.27 -28.82 -11.75
N ASN A 35 4.51 -29.21 -11.45
CA ASN A 35 4.79 -29.95 -10.22
C ASN A 35 4.60 -29.10 -8.95
N VAL A 36 4.71 -27.77 -9.06
CA VAL A 36 4.39 -26.84 -7.94
C VAL A 36 2.88 -26.80 -7.73
N VAL A 37 2.09 -26.81 -8.81
CA VAL A 37 0.62 -26.92 -8.74
C VAL A 37 0.22 -28.24 -8.06
N LYS A 38 0.78 -29.37 -8.52
CA LYS A 38 0.52 -30.69 -7.92
C LYS A 38 0.85 -30.72 -6.44
N LEU A 39 1.99 -30.15 -6.05
CA LEU A 39 2.38 -30.03 -4.64
C LEU A 39 1.32 -29.28 -3.83
N PHE A 40 0.87 -28.12 -4.32
CA PHE A 40 -0.14 -27.33 -3.62
C PHE A 40 -1.48 -28.08 -3.49
N LEU A 41 -1.97 -28.70 -4.58
CA LEU A 41 -3.23 -29.44 -4.56
C LEU A 41 -3.22 -30.61 -3.57
N GLU A 42 -2.08 -31.29 -3.41
CA GLU A 42 -1.93 -32.36 -2.42
C GLU A 42 -1.87 -31.79 -0.98
N ILE A 43 -1.18 -30.68 -0.74
CA ILE A 43 -1.11 -30.04 0.59
C ILE A 43 -2.47 -29.44 1.00
N LYS A 44 -3.21 -28.83 0.07
CA LYS A 44 -4.49 -28.15 0.32
C LYS A 44 -5.54 -29.07 0.95
N ARG A 45 -5.49 -30.38 0.69
CA ARG A 45 -6.41 -31.37 1.27
C ARG A 45 -6.38 -31.44 2.79
N TYR A 46 -5.31 -30.95 3.40
CA TYR A 46 -5.12 -30.93 4.85
C TYR A 46 -5.46 -29.57 5.49
N ALA A 47 -6.03 -28.64 4.73
CA ALA A 47 -6.55 -27.38 5.27
C ALA A 47 -7.73 -27.63 6.23
N PRO A 48 -7.95 -26.76 7.23
CA PRO A 48 -7.19 -25.54 7.53
C PRO A 48 -6.03 -25.75 8.52
N SER A 49 -5.94 -26.90 9.20
CA SER A 49 -4.96 -27.09 10.27
C SER A 49 -3.55 -27.37 9.74
N PHE A 50 -3.44 -28.09 8.62
CA PHE A 50 -2.17 -28.57 8.06
C PHE A 50 -1.29 -29.27 9.11
N THR A 51 -1.90 -30.05 10.01
CA THR A 51 -1.21 -30.78 11.09
C THR A 51 -1.12 -32.28 10.86
N ASP A 52 -1.70 -32.79 9.77
CA ASP A 52 -1.75 -34.21 9.47
C ASP A 52 -0.34 -34.83 9.32
N THR A 53 -0.13 -36.02 9.88
CA THR A 53 1.14 -36.76 9.79
C THR A 53 1.44 -37.24 8.37
N ASN A 54 0.48 -37.13 7.46
CA ASN A 54 0.66 -37.38 6.03
C ASN A 54 1.28 -36.21 5.27
N LEU A 55 1.44 -35.03 5.90
CA LEU A 55 2.28 -33.93 5.42
C LEU A 55 3.77 -34.18 5.66
N GLU A 56 4.25 -35.40 5.43
CA GLU A 56 5.68 -35.72 5.40
C GLU A 56 6.19 -35.59 3.96
N LYS A 57 7.44 -35.15 3.80
CA LYS A 57 7.96 -34.79 2.47
C LYS A 57 7.96 -36.01 1.55
N GLU A 58 8.31 -37.16 2.10
CA GLU A 58 8.38 -38.47 1.46
C GLU A 58 6.99 -38.98 1.07
N LYS A 59 5.98 -38.77 1.92
CA LYS A 59 4.59 -39.15 1.61
C LYS A 59 3.99 -38.28 0.52
N ILE A 60 4.21 -36.97 0.59
CA ILE A 60 3.76 -36.03 -0.43
C ILE A 60 4.50 -36.29 -1.75
N TRP A 61 5.79 -36.62 -1.69
CA TRP A 61 6.58 -36.97 -2.87
C TRP A 61 5.93 -38.09 -3.69
N VAL A 62 5.50 -39.19 -3.05
CA VAL A 62 4.86 -40.31 -3.75
C VAL A 62 3.57 -39.88 -4.47
N LYS A 63 2.88 -38.84 -3.98
CA LYS A 63 1.68 -38.29 -4.62
C LYS A 63 2.01 -37.36 -5.79
N VAL A 64 3.07 -36.55 -5.67
CA VAL A 64 3.50 -35.61 -6.71
C VAL A 64 4.27 -36.31 -7.84
N PHE A 65 5.07 -37.33 -7.50
CA PHE A 65 5.96 -38.08 -8.38
C PHE A 65 5.78 -39.59 -8.19
N PRO A 66 4.66 -40.16 -8.66
CA PRO A 66 4.38 -41.58 -8.49
C PRO A 66 5.45 -42.44 -9.20
N GLY A 67 5.98 -43.43 -8.48
CA GLY A 67 6.98 -44.38 -9.02
C GLY A 67 8.41 -43.85 -9.13
N ILE A 68 8.68 -42.64 -8.66
CA ILE A 68 10.03 -42.03 -8.69
C ILE A 68 10.62 -42.06 -7.27
N GLU A 69 11.89 -42.47 -7.15
CA GLU A 69 12.62 -42.45 -5.88
C GLU A 69 12.68 -41.03 -5.30
N TYR A 70 12.57 -40.92 -3.97
CA TYR A 70 12.58 -39.64 -3.28
C TYR A 70 13.86 -38.84 -3.54
N ASN A 71 13.70 -37.65 -4.11
CA ASN A 71 14.81 -36.71 -4.29
C ASN A 71 14.64 -35.47 -3.40
N TYR A 72 15.47 -35.37 -2.38
CA TYR A 72 15.46 -34.26 -1.43
C TYR A 72 15.64 -32.89 -2.12
N GLY A 73 16.55 -32.79 -3.10
CA GLY A 73 16.84 -31.54 -3.80
C GLY A 73 15.64 -31.02 -4.60
N ILE A 74 14.97 -31.89 -5.35
CA ILE A 74 13.76 -31.55 -6.09
C ILE A 74 12.64 -31.15 -5.13
N MET A 75 12.42 -31.92 -4.06
CA MET A 75 11.37 -31.62 -3.08
C MET A 75 11.61 -30.29 -2.38
N LYS A 76 12.86 -30.01 -1.98
CA LYS A 76 13.26 -28.72 -1.39
C LYS A 76 12.97 -27.56 -2.34
N ASN A 77 13.29 -27.72 -3.62
CA ASN A 77 13.03 -26.69 -4.62
C ASN A 77 11.53 -26.48 -4.84
N LEU A 78 10.71 -27.53 -4.91
CA LEU A 78 9.26 -27.38 -5.03
C LEU A 78 8.64 -26.64 -3.84
N ILE A 79 9.05 -26.99 -2.61
CA ILE A 79 8.59 -26.29 -1.41
C ILE A 79 9.00 -24.82 -1.48
N HIS A 80 10.26 -24.52 -1.83
CA HIS A 80 10.76 -23.15 -1.95
C HIS A 80 9.98 -22.31 -2.97
N GLU A 81 9.69 -22.88 -4.14
CA GLU A 81 8.89 -22.23 -5.18
C GLU A 81 7.45 -21.97 -4.73
N LEU A 82 6.84 -22.94 -4.06
CA LEU A 82 5.48 -22.77 -3.52
C LEU A 82 5.45 -21.72 -2.39
N THR A 83 6.48 -21.67 -1.54
CA THR A 83 6.63 -20.62 -0.52
C THR A 83 6.67 -19.24 -1.20
N LYS A 84 7.50 -19.05 -2.23
CA LYS A 84 7.57 -17.78 -2.96
C LYS A 84 6.24 -17.38 -3.58
N LEU A 85 5.48 -18.34 -4.12
CA LEU A 85 4.14 -18.06 -4.64
C LEU A 85 3.19 -17.61 -3.53
N SER A 86 3.25 -18.24 -2.36
CA SER A 86 2.42 -17.85 -1.21
C SER A 86 2.75 -16.45 -0.68
N GLU A 87 4.04 -16.08 -0.62
CA GLU A 87 4.49 -14.73 -0.26
C GLU A 87 4.02 -13.68 -1.28
N SER A 88 4.13 -14.01 -2.57
CA SER A 88 3.68 -13.14 -3.67
C SER A 88 2.17 -12.93 -3.63
N PHE A 89 1.41 -14.00 -3.35
CA PHE A 89 -0.05 -13.93 -3.21
C PHE A 89 -0.48 -13.02 -2.06
N ILE A 90 0.11 -13.17 -0.87
CA ILE A 90 -0.18 -12.27 0.26
C ILE A 90 0.12 -10.83 -0.11
N THR A 91 1.25 -10.58 -0.76
CA THR A 91 1.66 -9.22 -1.16
C THR A 91 0.65 -8.61 -2.13
N ILE A 92 0.18 -9.39 -3.10
CA ILE A 92 -0.81 -8.96 -4.09
C ILE A 92 -2.18 -8.72 -3.43
N GLU A 93 -2.65 -9.63 -2.58
CA GLU A 93 -3.93 -9.43 -1.87
C GLU A 93 -3.87 -8.22 -0.93
N HIS A 94 -2.75 -8.01 -0.24
CA HIS A 94 -2.53 -6.82 0.58
C HIS A 94 -2.57 -5.54 -0.27
N SER A 95 -1.89 -5.54 -1.43
CA SER A 95 -1.92 -4.42 -2.37
C SER A 95 -3.34 -4.18 -2.88
N ASN A 96 -4.09 -5.23 -3.25
CA ASN A 96 -5.47 -5.14 -3.73
C ASN A 96 -6.40 -4.47 -2.72
N ASN A 97 -6.15 -4.67 -1.42
CA ASN A 97 -6.91 -4.01 -0.36
C ASN A 97 -6.58 -2.51 -0.21
N LYS A 98 -5.41 -2.05 -0.68
CA LYS A 98 -5.02 -0.63 -0.70
C LYS A 98 -5.57 0.13 -1.90
N LYS A 99 -6.90 0.23 -1.98
CA LYS A 99 -7.62 0.88 -3.10
C LYS A 99 -7.08 2.26 -3.47
N LEU A 100 -6.74 3.07 -2.46
CA LEU A 100 -6.23 4.44 -2.66
C LEU A 100 -4.87 4.44 -3.37
N GLU A 101 -3.93 3.62 -2.91
CA GLU A 101 -2.59 3.50 -3.50
C GLU A 101 -2.69 2.97 -4.95
N ASN A 102 -3.52 1.95 -5.17
CA ASN A 102 -3.74 1.40 -6.52
C ASN A 102 -4.36 2.42 -7.49
N ASN A 103 -5.28 3.24 -7.01
CA ASN A 103 -5.91 4.30 -7.81
C ASN A 103 -4.88 5.35 -8.24
N LEU A 104 -4.00 5.78 -7.32
CA LEU A 104 -2.91 6.70 -7.64
C LEU A 104 -1.93 6.08 -8.64
N ASN A 105 -1.49 4.84 -8.41
CA ASN A 105 -0.57 4.13 -9.30
C ASN A 105 -1.15 3.96 -10.71
N LEU A 106 -2.46 3.72 -10.83
CA LEU A 106 -3.15 3.67 -12.11
C LEU A 106 -3.11 5.03 -12.81
N LEU A 107 -3.45 6.12 -12.11
CA LEU A 107 -3.43 7.47 -12.68
C LEU A 107 -2.03 7.86 -13.18
N GLU A 108 -0.99 7.60 -12.38
CA GLU A 108 0.42 7.83 -12.74
C GLU A 108 0.79 7.03 -14.00
N THR A 109 0.48 5.72 -14.02
CA THR A 109 0.74 4.86 -15.18
C THR A 109 0.01 5.34 -16.45
N LEU A 110 -1.21 5.86 -16.31
CA LEU A 110 -1.98 6.39 -17.44
C LEU A 110 -1.36 7.68 -17.98
N LEU A 111 -0.83 8.56 -17.12
CA LEU A 111 -0.09 9.75 -17.54
C LEU A 111 1.20 9.40 -18.26
N ASP A 112 2.02 8.52 -17.69
CA ASP A 112 3.29 8.08 -18.28
C ASP A 112 3.10 7.47 -19.66
N ARG A 113 2.03 6.68 -19.81
CA ARG A 113 1.64 6.05 -21.09
C ARG A 113 0.86 6.98 -22.01
N LYS A 114 0.58 8.22 -21.60
CA LYS A 114 -0.18 9.24 -22.35
C LYS A 114 -1.59 8.78 -22.75
N ILE A 115 -2.25 8.00 -21.89
CA ILE A 115 -3.62 7.49 -22.11
C ILE A 115 -4.64 8.48 -21.51
N THR A 116 -4.81 9.62 -22.18
CA THR A 116 -5.55 10.79 -21.69
C THR A 116 -7.04 10.52 -21.42
N LYS A 117 -7.75 9.88 -22.35
CA LYS A 117 -9.20 9.63 -22.22
C LYS A 117 -9.56 8.75 -21.03
N VAL A 118 -8.72 7.76 -20.72
CA VAL A 118 -8.95 6.87 -19.57
C VAL A 118 -8.58 7.59 -18.28
N PHE A 119 -7.49 8.38 -18.30
CA PHE A 119 -7.08 9.21 -17.19
C PHE A 119 -8.19 10.18 -16.76
N SER A 120 -8.76 10.95 -17.69
CA SER A 120 -9.79 11.95 -17.37
C SER A 120 -11.02 11.31 -16.72
N SER A 121 -11.51 10.21 -17.28
CA SER A 121 -12.63 9.48 -16.69
C SER A 121 -12.31 8.92 -15.29
N LYS A 122 -11.08 8.42 -15.09
CA LYS A 122 -10.68 7.83 -13.81
C LYS A 122 -10.45 8.89 -12.73
N ILE A 123 -9.84 10.01 -13.07
CA ILE A 123 -9.55 11.05 -12.07
C ILE A 123 -10.85 11.70 -11.56
N GLU A 124 -11.83 11.93 -12.42
CA GLU A 124 -13.16 12.43 -12.01
C GLU A 124 -13.91 11.44 -11.12
N MET A 125 -13.85 10.15 -11.45
CA MET A 125 -14.45 9.09 -10.61
C MET A 125 -13.80 9.06 -9.23
N ILE A 126 -12.47 9.13 -9.19
CA ILE A 126 -11.68 9.16 -7.96
C ILE A 126 -12.10 10.39 -7.16
N GLU A 127 -11.99 11.61 -7.70
CA GLU A 127 -12.38 12.85 -6.99
C GLU A 127 -13.76 12.75 -6.32
N LYS A 128 -14.78 12.25 -7.03
CA LYS A 128 -16.13 12.06 -6.47
C LYS A 128 -16.19 11.11 -5.27
N ILE A 129 -15.37 10.06 -5.26
CA ILE A 129 -15.30 9.11 -4.14
C ILE A 129 -14.71 9.81 -2.90
N TYR A 130 -13.71 10.67 -3.09
CA TYR A 130 -12.93 11.26 -2.00
C TYR A 130 -13.44 12.62 -1.50
N ASP A 131 -14.34 13.26 -2.24
CA ASP A 131 -15.13 14.40 -1.77
C ASP A 131 -16.26 13.97 -0.81
N ASN A 132 -16.52 12.66 -0.66
CA ASN A 132 -17.51 12.15 0.29
C ASN A 132 -16.96 12.19 1.74
N PRO A 133 -17.65 12.88 2.69
CA PRO A 133 -17.24 12.95 4.09
C PRO A 133 -17.12 11.59 4.79
N ASP A 134 -17.86 10.56 4.39
CA ASP A 134 -17.79 9.21 4.97
C ASP A 134 -16.43 8.54 4.70
N PHE A 135 -15.76 8.93 3.61
CA PHE A 135 -14.43 8.40 3.28
C PHE A 135 -13.36 8.86 4.29
N LYS A 136 -13.56 10.03 4.93
CA LYS A 136 -12.65 10.53 5.97
C LYS A 136 -12.68 9.67 7.23
N SER A 137 -13.76 8.93 7.48
CA SER A 137 -13.96 8.20 8.74
C SER A 137 -13.42 6.77 8.78
N GLU A 138 -13.16 6.10 7.65
CA GLU A 138 -13.12 4.63 7.68
C GLU A 138 -11.77 3.92 7.56
N SER A 139 -10.63 4.54 7.20
CA SER A 139 -9.37 3.75 7.08
C SER A 139 -8.04 4.49 7.03
N TYR A 140 -8.01 5.83 7.01
CA TYR A 140 -6.76 6.56 6.77
C TYR A 140 -6.49 7.61 7.83
N SER A 141 -5.21 7.81 8.13
CA SER A 141 -4.80 8.96 8.92
C SER A 141 -5.05 10.25 8.11
N ILE A 142 -5.36 11.35 8.78
CA ILE A 142 -5.64 12.63 8.12
C ILE A 142 -4.46 13.14 7.27
N GLU A 143 -3.22 12.82 7.66
CA GLU A 143 -2.01 13.16 6.89
C GLU A 143 -1.96 12.39 5.57
N SER A 144 -2.26 11.10 5.63
CA SER A 144 -2.31 10.21 4.47
C SER A 144 -3.40 10.66 3.48
N TYR A 145 -4.52 11.17 3.99
CA TYR A 145 -5.58 11.76 3.18
C TYR A 145 -5.11 13.02 2.44
N TYR A 146 -4.44 13.95 3.13
CA TYR A 146 -3.91 15.15 2.47
C TYR A 146 -2.75 14.84 1.52
N GLU A 147 -1.90 13.85 1.83
CA GLU A 147 -0.86 13.37 0.90
C GLU A 147 -1.48 12.81 -0.38
N PHE A 148 -2.56 12.04 -0.25
CA PHE A 148 -3.33 11.55 -1.38
C PHE A 148 -3.89 12.69 -2.24
N LEU A 149 -4.53 13.69 -1.62
CA LEU A 149 -5.08 14.83 -2.36
C LEU A 149 -3.96 15.61 -3.07
N ASN A 150 -2.83 15.84 -2.41
CA ASN A 150 -1.66 16.43 -3.05
C ASN A 150 -1.30 15.69 -4.37
N LYS A 151 -1.11 14.36 -4.31
CA LYS A 151 -0.75 13.55 -5.48
C LYS A 151 -1.83 13.62 -6.57
N LEU A 152 -3.10 13.52 -6.18
CA LEU A 152 -4.25 13.58 -7.09
C LEU A 152 -4.29 14.89 -7.88
N TYR A 153 -4.25 16.03 -7.17
CA TYR A 153 -4.33 17.35 -7.80
C TYR A 153 -3.07 17.69 -8.60
N TYR A 154 -1.90 17.18 -8.20
CA TYR A 154 -0.67 17.31 -8.97
C TYR A 154 -0.76 16.57 -10.31
N MET A 155 -1.21 15.31 -10.31
CA MET A 155 -1.45 14.55 -11.55
C MET A 155 -2.51 15.22 -12.44
N LYS A 156 -3.57 15.77 -11.84
CA LYS A 156 -4.58 16.53 -12.60
C LYS A 156 -3.97 17.78 -13.27
N SER A 157 -3.09 18.49 -12.57
CA SER A 157 -2.35 19.63 -13.13
C SER A 157 -1.50 19.19 -14.32
N GLN A 158 -0.72 18.11 -14.18
CA GLN A 158 0.11 17.58 -15.28
C GLN A 158 -0.71 17.24 -16.52
N TYR A 159 -1.86 16.57 -16.32
CA TYR A 159 -2.79 16.28 -17.41
C TYR A 159 -3.24 17.55 -18.14
N ASN A 160 -3.64 18.59 -17.39
CA ASN A 160 -4.13 19.85 -17.96
C ASN A 160 -3.03 20.65 -18.69
N TRP A 161 -1.78 20.55 -18.23
CA TRP A 161 -0.61 21.10 -18.94
C TRP A 161 -0.40 20.45 -20.31
N HIS A 162 -0.65 19.15 -20.44
CA HIS A 162 -0.41 18.40 -21.67
C HIS A 162 -1.59 18.43 -22.66
N ASP A 163 -2.83 18.54 -22.19
CA ASP A 163 -4.05 18.41 -23.03
C ASP A 163 -4.69 19.77 -23.41
N ASN A 164 -3.95 20.88 -23.33
CA ASN A 164 -4.35 22.23 -23.78
C ASN A 164 -5.59 22.86 -23.09
N MET A 165 -5.92 22.49 -21.84
CA MET A 165 -7.02 23.13 -21.08
C MET A 165 -6.70 24.53 -20.53
N GLY A 166 -5.51 25.08 -20.86
CA GLY A 166 -5.09 26.43 -20.49
C GLY A 166 -4.25 26.48 -19.22
N SER A 167 -3.23 27.34 -19.23
CA SER A 167 -2.23 27.46 -18.15
C SER A 167 -2.83 27.86 -16.80
N LEU A 168 -3.97 28.55 -16.78
CA LEU A 168 -4.61 29.02 -15.56
C LEU A 168 -5.21 27.88 -14.73
N ALA A 169 -5.94 26.95 -15.34
CA ALA A 169 -6.53 25.82 -14.64
C ALA A 169 -5.44 24.89 -14.06
N ALA A 170 -4.38 24.64 -14.83
CA ALA A 170 -3.25 23.86 -14.35
C ALA A 170 -2.51 24.56 -13.19
N TYR A 171 -2.38 25.88 -13.23
CA TYR A 171 -1.82 26.67 -12.14
C TYR A 171 -2.65 26.55 -10.86
N GLU A 172 -3.96 26.75 -10.93
CA GLU A 172 -4.87 26.62 -9.77
C GLU A 172 -4.81 25.22 -9.13
N LEU A 173 -4.77 24.17 -9.95
CA LEU A 173 -4.63 22.79 -9.49
C LEU A 173 -3.27 22.56 -8.80
N THR A 174 -2.21 23.20 -9.29
CA THR A 174 -0.87 23.14 -8.68
C THR A 174 -0.84 23.82 -7.31
N CYS A 175 -1.45 25.01 -7.18
CA CYS A 175 -1.61 25.68 -5.90
C CYS A 175 -2.36 24.80 -4.90
N ARG A 176 -3.49 24.21 -5.34
CA ARG A 176 -4.30 23.34 -4.50
C ARG A 176 -3.56 22.07 -4.05
N SER A 177 -2.78 21.44 -4.94
CA SER A 177 -1.88 20.34 -4.58
C SER A 177 -0.87 20.76 -3.51
N THR A 178 -0.28 21.95 -3.67
CA THR A 178 0.71 22.51 -2.74
C THR A 178 0.10 22.74 -1.35
N ASP A 179 -1.11 23.28 -1.28
CA ASP A 179 -1.82 23.47 0.00
C ASP A 179 -2.00 22.14 0.75
N TYR A 180 -2.38 21.08 0.04
CA TYR A 180 -2.53 19.75 0.65
C TYR A 180 -1.20 19.15 1.10
N LEU A 181 -0.11 19.39 0.37
CA LEU A 181 1.23 18.99 0.81
C LEU A 181 1.61 19.68 2.11
N ILE A 182 1.38 20.99 2.21
CA ILE A 182 1.65 21.78 3.42
C ILE A 182 0.82 21.25 4.60
N LEU A 183 -0.47 21.00 4.40
CA LEU A 183 -1.36 20.45 5.43
C LEU A 183 -0.87 19.08 5.92
N SER A 184 -0.52 18.17 5.01
CA SER A 184 0.01 16.85 5.37
C SER A 184 1.30 16.97 6.19
N ALA A 185 2.22 17.85 5.79
CA ALA A 185 3.49 18.08 6.48
C ALA A 185 3.29 18.65 7.90
N ILE A 186 2.44 19.66 8.07
CA ILE A 186 2.16 20.28 9.37
C ILE A 186 1.60 19.25 10.35
N ILE A 187 0.64 18.45 9.92
CA ILE A 187 0.00 17.47 10.80
C ILE A 187 0.98 16.33 11.13
N THR A 188 1.76 15.85 10.16
CA THR A 188 2.81 14.85 10.37
C THR A 188 3.82 15.33 11.41
N PHE A 189 4.31 16.55 11.26
CA PHE A 189 5.22 17.17 12.21
C PHE A 189 4.63 17.23 13.64
N TYR A 190 3.38 17.70 13.77
CA TYR A 190 2.71 17.79 15.07
C TYR A 190 2.59 16.43 15.77
N LYS A 191 2.29 15.36 15.02
CA LYS A 191 2.25 14.00 15.56
C LYS A 191 3.60 13.55 16.11
N TYR A 192 4.67 13.73 15.35
CA TYR A 192 6.03 13.37 15.81
C TYR A 192 6.46 14.21 17.02
N PHE A 193 6.14 15.50 17.01
CA PHE A 193 6.42 16.39 18.13
C PHE A 193 5.69 15.96 19.41
N ASN A 194 4.40 15.63 19.31
CA ASN A 194 3.62 15.12 20.44
C ASN A 194 4.20 13.80 20.98
N ASN A 195 4.52 12.85 20.09
CA ASN A 195 5.16 11.60 20.49
C ASN A 195 6.49 11.83 21.22
N TYR A 196 7.30 12.78 20.76
CA TYR A 196 8.54 13.17 21.44
C TYR A 196 8.28 13.72 22.86
N LEU A 197 7.29 14.60 23.03
CA LEU A 197 6.93 15.15 24.34
C LEU A 197 6.45 14.05 25.31
N ILE A 198 5.62 13.12 24.83
CA ILE A 198 5.11 12.00 25.63
C ILE A 198 6.26 11.10 26.10
N ILE A 199 7.20 10.77 25.21
CA ILE A 199 8.37 9.94 25.55
C ILE A 199 9.26 10.60 26.62
N LYS A 200 9.32 11.93 26.64
CA LYS A 200 10.22 12.71 27.49
C LYS A 200 9.76 12.89 28.93
N ASN A 201 8.49 12.63 29.28
CA ASN A 201 7.75 12.83 30.54
C ASN A 201 8.50 13.31 31.83
N GLU A 202 9.28 14.39 31.73
CA GLU A 202 9.84 15.13 32.84
C GLU A 202 9.48 16.60 32.66
N ASN A 203 9.03 17.23 33.74
CA ASN A 203 8.99 18.68 33.85
C ASN A 203 10.28 19.25 33.25
N ILE A 204 10.15 20.05 32.18
CA ILE A 204 11.25 20.87 31.71
C ILE A 204 11.14 22.21 32.45
N PRO A 205 11.91 22.46 33.53
CA PRO A 205 12.32 23.82 33.84
C PRO A 205 13.50 24.14 32.91
N GLY A 206 13.20 24.76 31.78
CA GLY A 206 14.19 25.09 30.77
C GLY A 206 13.58 26.11 29.84
N LYS A 207 13.94 27.37 30.06
CA LYS A 207 13.43 28.58 29.41
C LYS A 207 13.27 28.37 27.89
N ASP A 208 12.04 28.58 27.42
CA ASP A 208 11.54 28.48 26.05
C ASP A 208 11.19 27.05 25.56
N ASN A 209 9.89 26.81 25.51
CA ASN A 209 9.28 25.61 24.97
C ASN A 209 9.51 25.52 23.45
N VAL A 210 9.96 24.37 22.94
CA VAL A 210 10.15 24.12 21.49
C VAL A 210 8.85 24.37 20.69
N ALA A 211 7.68 24.18 21.30
CA ALA A 211 6.38 24.54 20.73
C ALA A 211 6.07 26.05 20.81
N GLU A 212 6.58 26.79 21.80
CA GLU A 212 6.48 28.26 21.84
C GLU A 212 7.46 28.91 20.85
N VAL A 213 8.60 28.29 20.57
CA VAL A 213 9.49 28.65 19.44
C VAL A 213 8.75 28.48 18.11
N PHE A 214 8.01 27.37 17.95
CA PHE A 214 7.19 27.11 16.77
C PHE A 214 5.97 28.05 16.66
N LEU A 215 5.21 28.25 17.75
CA LEU A 215 4.05 29.14 17.81
C LEU A 215 4.44 30.63 17.75
N ALA A 216 5.60 31.05 18.28
CA ALA A 216 6.12 32.39 18.05
C ALA A 216 6.57 32.61 16.59
N GLY A 217 7.00 31.56 15.89
CA GLY A 217 7.29 31.58 14.46
C GLY A 217 6.04 31.59 13.57
N LEU A 218 4.99 30.86 13.95
CA LEU A 218 3.70 30.87 13.23
C LEU A 218 2.87 32.12 13.54
N ASN A 219 2.96 32.66 14.76
CA ASN A 219 2.02 33.65 15.29
C ASN A 219 2.61 35.06 15.46
N LYS A 220 3.86 35.33 15.07
CA LYS A 220 4.33 36.72 14.95
C LYS A 220 4.04 37.26 13.55
N THR A 221 2.74 37.25 13.23
CA THR A 221 2.01 38.02 12.21
C THR A 221 1.72 37.44 10.81
N LEU A 222 1.99 36.16 10.50
CA LEU A 222 1.78 35.59 9.14
C LEU A 222 0.35 35.13 8.80
N ILE A 223 -0.61 35.40 9.69
CA ILE A 223 -2.05 35.39 9.36
C ILE A 223 -2.71 36.77 9.58
N SER A 224 -2.03 37.85 10.00
CA SER A 224 -2.69 39.18 9.89
C SER A 224 -1.85 40.48 9.87
N PRO A 225 -0.64 40.58 10.46
CA PRO A 225 0.22 41.79 10.19
C PRO A 225 1.61 41.70 9.47
N LEU A 226 2.17 40.54 9.05
CA LEU A 226 3.51 40.46 8.40
C LEU A 226 3.58 41.08 6.98
N ILE A 227 2.47 41.66 6.51
CA ILE A 227 2.30 42.32 5.22
C ILE A 227 2.25 43.87 5.34
N ARG A 228 2.18 44.49 6.53
CA ARG A 228 1.87 45.95 6.60
C ARG A 228 2.78 46.92 7.39
N GLU A 229 3.79 46.50 8.16
CA GLU A 229 4.57 47.48 8.98
C GLU A 229 6.09 47.54 8.72
N ARG A 230 6.59 47.15 7.53
CA ARG A 230 8.03 47.37 7.17
C ARG A 230 8.29 48.03 5.82
N GLU A 231 7.37 48.84 5.33
CA GLU A 231 7.66 49.86 4.32
C GLU A 231 6.99 51.19 4.69
N SER A 232 7.56 51.90 5.68
CA SER A 232 7.61 53.37 5.79
C SER A 232 8.33 53.78 7.07
#